data_AF-A0A7W0UQM1-F1
#
_entry.id   AF-A0A7W0UQM1-F1
#
_cell.length_a   1.000
_cell.length_b   1.000
_cell.length_c   1.000
_cell.angle_alpha   90.00
_cell.angle_beta   90.00
_cell.angle_gamma   90.00
#
_symmetry.space_group_name_H-M   'P 1'
#
loop_
_entity.id
_entity.type
_entity.pdbx_description
1 polymer ?
#
loop_
_entity_poly.entity_id
_entity_poly.type
_entity_poly.pdbx_seq_one_letter_code
_entity_poly.pdbx_strand_id
1 'polypeptide(L)'
;MSDRTNVHVLDSDAGERLQFSDAEFVVKASADTTDGAFTIIEEIEPLDTPLHVHEHEDELFYVLEGDHVFQIGDEKLQAGPGGVIFAPPHSPRAPARDTADRTHADDDLSRRVRGVLQRAGRGGAQRLDRAGVQQRLQEVRSDVALAFATVHA
;
A
#
# COMPACT_ATOMS: atom_id res chain seq x y z
N MET A 1 30.28 -3.91 0.21
CA MET A 1 29.33 -4.49 1.19
C MET A 1 28.62 -3.30 1.80
N SER A 2 27.35 -3.08 1.41
CA SER A 2 26.52 -2.03 2.02
C SER A 2 26.32 -2.36 3.50
N ASP A 3 26.46 -1.36 4.37
CA ASP A 3 26.32 -1.50 5.81
C ASP A 3 24.87 -1.91 6.13
N ARG A 4 24.68 -3.12 6.69
CA ARG A 4 23.36 -3.76 6.88
C ARG A 4 22.55 -3.14 8.04
N THR A 5 22.72 -1.85 8.30
CA THR A 5 22.30 -1.21 9.55
C THR A 5 21.34 -0.03 9.34
N ASN A 6 20.45 -0.10 8.34
CA ASN A 6 19.25 0.75 8.32
C ASN A 6 18.14 0.09 9.14
N VAL A 7 18.32 0.07 10.47
CA VAL A 7 17.26 -0.31 11.41
C VAL A 7 16.58 0.96 11.87
N HIS A 8 15.31 1.13 11.50
CA HIS A 8 14.51 2.27 11.92
C HIS A 8 13.16 1.78 12.50
N VAL A 9 12.70 2.49 13.53
CA VAL A 9 11.33 2.36 14.03
C VAL A 9 10.60 3.60 13.55
N LEU A 10 9.53 3.42 12.78
CA LEU A 10 8.61 4.49 12.45
C LEU A 10 7.47 4.45 13.43
N ASP A 11 7.17 5.62 14.00
CA ASP A 11 5.83 5.82 14.50
C ASP A 11 4.86 5.63 13.36
N SER A 12 3.77 5.00 13.71
CA SER A 12 2.50 5.07 13.05
C SER A 12 2.33 5.75 11.71
N ASP A 13 2.43 7.06 11.73
CA ASP A 13 2.05 8.02 10.71
C ASP A 13 3.30 8.75 10.18
N ALA A 14 4.48 8.33 10.66
CA ALA A 14 5.76 8.64 10.08
C ALA A 14 5.99 7.83 8.80
N GLY A 15 6.91 8.33 7.99
CA GLY A 15 7.16 7.86 6.62
C GLY A 15 7.15 9.02 5.64
N GLU A 16 7.66 8.77 4.43
CA GLU A 16 7.59 9.75 3.33
C GLU A 16 6.15 9.82 2.82
N ARG A 17 5.54 11.01 2.88
CA ARG A 17 4.15 11.23 2.42
C ARG A 17 4.14 11.73 0.99
N LEU A 18 3.50 10.95 0.12
CA LEU A 18 3.31 11.26 -1.29
C LEU A 18 1.81 11.48 -1.55
N GLN A 19 1.47 12.58 -2.21
CA GLN A 19 0.10 12.84 -2.63
C GLN A 19 -0.04 12.77 -4.16
N PHE A 20 -1.06 12.05 -4.60
CA PHE A 20 -1.42 11.90 -6.01
C PHE A 20 -2.93 12.05 -6.24
N SER A 21 -3.34 13.07 -6.97
CA SER A 21 -4.77 13.41 -7.11
C SER A 21 -5.41 13.56 -5.72
N ASP A 22 -6.38 12.71 -5.39
CA ASP A 22 -7.03 12.66 -4.08
C ASP A 22 -6.46 11.54 -3.19
N ALA A 23 -5.53 10.72 -3.70
CA ALA A 23 -4.90 9.69 -2.89
C ALA A 23 -3.68 10.18 -2.12
N GLU A 24 -3.49 9.56 -0.97
CA GLU A 24 -2.31 9.74 -0.13
C GLU A 24 -1.65 8.40 0.18
N PHE A 25 -0.33 8.37 -0.01
CA PHE A 25 0.53 7.23 0.25
C PHE A 25 1.57 7.60 1.31
N VAL A 26 1.81 6.69 2.26
CA VAL A 26 2.89 6.81 3.24
C VAL A 26 3.89 5.69 3.03
N VAL A 27 5.09 6.03 2.57
CA VAL A 27 6.19 5.07 2.40
C VAL A 27 6.82 4.80 3.76
N LYS A 28 6.67 3.57 4.27
CA LYS A 28 7.26 3.11 5.54
C LYS A 28 8.66 2.54 5.35
N ALA A 29 8.89 1.92 4.20
CA ALA A 29 10.18 1.40 3.77
C ALA A 29 10.27 1.49 2.25
N SER A 30 11.34 2.07 1.72
CA SER A 30 11.64 2.11 0.30
C SER A 30 12.76 1.12 -0.05
N ALA A 31 12.92 0.82 -1.33
CA ALA A 31 14.07 0.07 -1.84
C ALA A 31 15.42 0.64 -1.36
N ASP A 32 15.58 1.96 -1.30
CA ASP A 32 16.79 2.60 -0.77
C ASP A 32 17.05 2.22 0.70
N THR A 33 16.00 2.14 1.52
CA THR A 33 16.12 1.77 2.94
C THR A 33 16.26 0.27 3.16
N THR A 34 15.82 -0.56 2.21
CA THR A 34 15.78 -2.02 2.32
C THR A 34 16.82 -2.74 1.47
N ASP A 35 17.74 -2.01 0.84
CA ASP A 35 18.73 -2.55 -0.11
C ASP A 35 18.05 -3.31 -1.27
N GLY A 36 16.91 -2.79 -1.73
CA GLY A 36 16.10 -3.37 -2.80
C GLY A 36 15.33 -4.64 -2.42
N ALA A 37 15.27 -5.03 -1.15
CA ALA A 37 14.63 -6.28 -0.74
C ALA A 37 13.10 -6.24 -0.80
N PHE A 38 12.49 -5.14 -0.37
CA PHE A 38 11.05 -4.92 -0.41
C PHE A 38 10.69 -3.45 -0.23
N THR A 39 9.45 -3.08 -0.57
CA THR A 39 8.89 -1.74 -0.35
C THR A 39 7.62 -1.88 0.47
N ILE A 40 7.43 -1.01 1.47
CA ILE A 40 6.20 -0.93 2.27
C ILE A 40 5.55 0.43 2.06
N ILE A 41 4.31 0.41 1.55
CA ILE A 41 3.49 1.60 1.34
C ILE A 41 2.16 1.40 2.06
N GLU A 42 1.71 2.42 2.78
CA GLU A 42 0.35 2.51 3.31
C GLU A 42 -0.47 3.47 2.44
N GLU A 43 -1.59 3.00 1.90
CA GLU A 43 -2.55 3.80 1.14
C GLU A 43 -3.64 4.29 2.10
N ILE A 44 -3.71 5.60 2.34
CA ILE A 44 -4.66 6.22 3.29
C ILE A 44 -6.01 6.50 2.63
N GLU A 45 -5.95 6.93 1.36
CA GLU A 45 -7.09 7.14 0.48
C GLU A 45 -6.78 6.41 -0.84
N PRO A 46 -7.01 5.08 -0.91
CA PRO A 46 -6.55 4.27 -2.02
C PRO A 46 -7.26 4.65 -3.32
N LEU A 47 -6.51 4.61 -4.42
CA LEU A 47 -7.05 4.81 -5.75
C LEU A 47 -7.61 3.52 -6.32
N ASP A 48 -8.77 3.64 -6.95
CA ASP A 48 -9.22 2.64 -7.90
C ASP A 48 -8.30 2.74 -9.14
N THR A 49 -7.54 1.69 -9.41
CA THR A 49 -6.61 1.69 -10.55
C THR A 49 -7.18 0.90 -11.73
N PRO A 50 -6.94 1.35 -12.97
CA PRO A 50 -7.32 0.56 -14.15
C PRO A 50 -6.52 -0.74 -14.19
N LEU A 51 -7.00 -1.72 -14.97
CA LEU A 51 -6.30 -2.98 -15.18
C LEU A 51 -4.87 -2.71 -15.69
N HIS A 52 -3.88 -3.16 -14.93
CA HIS A 52 -2.46 -2.96 -15.21
C HIS A 52 -1.65 -4.21 -14.84
N VAL A 53 -0.38 -4.24 -15.25
CA VAL A 53 0.54 -5.36 -15.01
C VAL A 53 1.84 -4.80 -14.43
N HIS A 54 2.37 -5.49 -13.42
CA HIS A 54 3.75 -5.29 -12.96
C HIS A 54 4.63 -6.34 -13.64
N GLU A 55 5.74 -5.90 -14.25
CA GLU A 55 6.61 -6.77 -15.03
C GLU A 55 7.56 -7.57 -14.14
N HIS A 56 7.91 -7.05 -12.96
CA HIS A 56 8.94 -7.65 -12.11
C HIS A 56 8.49 -7.82 -10.67
N GLU A 57 7.47 -7.07 -10.26
CA GLU A 57 7.09 -6.92 -8.87
C GLU A 57 5.99 -7.91 -8.47
N ASP A 58 6.26 -8.70 -7.44
CA ASP A 58 5.23 -9.29 -6.60
C ASP A 58 4.49 -8.17 -5.86
N GLU A 59 3.16 -8.22 -5.81
CA GLU A 59 2.35 -7.25 -5.06
C GLU A 59 1.45 -7.94 -4.05
N LEU A 60 1.56 -7.54 -2.79
CA LEU A 60 0.70 -8.02 -1.71
C LEU A 60 -0.11 -6.86 -1.13
N PHE A 61 -1.41 -7.07 -1.01
CA PHE A 61 -2.33 -6.18 -0.30
C PHE A 61 -2.69 -6.79 1.05
N TYR A 62 -2.49 -6.04 2.12
CA TYR A 62 -3.07 -6.31 3.42
C TYR A 62 -4.13 -5.24 3.72
N VAL A 63 -5.38 -5.64 3.85
CA VAL A 63 -6.50 -4.71 4.06
C VAL A 63 -6.56 -4.33 5.54
N LEU A 64 -6.31 -3.06 5.84
CA LEU A 64 -6.42 -2.50 7.18
C LEU A 64 -7.85 -2.13 7.52
N GLU A 65 -8.55 -1.50 6.56
CA GLU A 65 -9.89 -0.92 6.73
C GLU A 65 -10.73 -1.00 5.45
N GLY A 66 -12.04 -1.08 5.62
CA GLY A 66 -13.03 -1.11 4.54
C GLY A 66 -12.98 -2.38 3.69
N ASP A 67 -13.75 -2.36 2.61
CA ASP A 67 -13.97 -3.48 1.71
C ASP A 67 -13.38 -3.17 0.33
N HIS A 68 -12.65 -4.14 -0.22
CA HIS A 68 -11.97 -3.99 -1.50
C HIS A 68 -12.33 -5.14 -2.44
N VAL A 69 -12.42 -4.81 -3.72
CA VAL A 69 -12.50 -5.77 -4.82
C VAL A 69 -11.21 -5.71 -5.62
N PHE A 70 -10.65 -6.88 -5.90
CA PHE A 70 -9.48 -7.04 -6.73
C PHE A 70 -9.86 -7.89 -7.92
N GLN A 71 -9.64 -7.37 -9.13
CA GLN A 71 -9.52 -8.24 -10.28
C GLN A 71 -8.07 -8.70 -10.38
N ILE A 72 -7.80 -10.01 -10.34
CA ILE A 72 -6.47 -10.60 -10.59
C ILE A 72 -6.62 -11.64 -11.70
N GLY A 73 -6.01 -11.38 -12.85
CA GLY A 73 -6.29 -12.14 -14.08
C GLY A 73 -7.78 -12.09 -14.43
N ASP A 74 -8.39 -13.28 -14.50
CA ASP A 74 -9.83 -13.44 -14.77
C ASP A 74 -10.68 -13.55 -13.49
N GLU A 75 -10.04 -13.57 -12.32
CA GLU A 75 -10.72 -13.73 -11.03
C GLU A 75 -11.09 -12.38 -10.41
N LYS A 76 -12.25 -12.34 -9.76
CA LYS A 76 -12.66 -11.24 -8.89
C LYS A 76 -12.66 -11.72 -7.45
N LEU A 77 -11.81 -11.11 -6.65
CA LEU A 77 -11.60 -11.41 -5.25
C LEU A 77 -12.13 -10.24 -4.40
N GLN A 78 -12.66 -10.54 -3.22
CA GLN A 78 -13.07 -9.53 -2.25
C GLN A 78 -12.30 -9.74 -0.96
N ALA A 79 -11.86 -8.65 -0.34
CA ALA A 79 -11.18 -8.67 0.95
C ALA A 79 -11.58 -7.45 1.80
N GLY A 80 -12.01 -7.73 3.03
CA GLY A 80 -12.17 -6.75 4.09
C GLY A 80 -11.00 -6.76 5.08
N PRO A 81 -11.12 -6.08 6.23
CA PRO A 81 -10.06 -5.96 7.22
C PRO A 81 -9.45 -7.33 7.62
N GLY A 82 -8.12 -7.42 7.60
CA GLY A 82 -7.37 -8.65 7.87
C GLY A 82 -7.23 -9.57 6.66
N GLY A 83 -7.90 -9.27 5.55
CA GLY A 83 -7.76 -9.97 4.29
C GLY A 83 -6.41 -9.71 3.63
N VAL A 84 -5.91 -10.73 2.94
CA VAL A 84 -4.64 -10.70 2.20
C VAL A 84 -4.89 -11.11 0.75
N ILE A 85 -4.43 -10.27 -0.19
CA ILE A 85 -4.44 -10.57 -1.62
C ILE A 85 -3.01 -10.51 -2.12
N PHE A 86 -2.60 -11.51 -2.91
CA PHE A 86 -1.27 -11.58 -3.51
C PHE A 86 -1.42 -11.71 -5.03
N ALA A 87 -0.65 -10.90 -5.76
CA ALA A 87 -0.62 -10.89 -7.20
C ALA A 87 0.84 -10.98 -7.69
N PRO A 88 1.26 -12.11 -8.29
CA PRO A 88 2.62 -12.27 -8.78
C PRO A 88 2.86 -11.42 -10.04
N PRO A 89 4.12 -11.24 -10.48
CA PRO A 89 4.48 -10.60 -11.74
C PRO A 89 3.66 -11.12 -12.91
N HIS A 90 3.47 -10.26 -13.90
CA HIS A 90 2.73 -10.55 -15.14
C HIS A 90 1.24 -10.85 -14.97
N SER A 91 0.71 -10.86 -13.76
CA SER A 91 -0.73 -11.03 -13.52
C SER A 91 -1.45 -9.68 -13.68
N PRO A 92 -2.39 -9.53 -14.62
CA PRO A 92 -3.19 -8.31 -14.74
C PRO A 92 -3.97 -8.06 -13.45
N ARG A 93 -3.99 -6.82 -12.96
CA ARG A 93 -4.69 -6.47 -11.74
C ARG A 93 -5.35 -5.11 -11.75
N ALA A 94 -6.48 -5.02 -11.05
CA ALA A 94 -7.23 -3.79 -10.81
C ALA A 94 -7.80 -3.81 -9.39
N PRO A 95 -7.07 -3.29 -8.39
CA PRO A 95 -7.63 -2.98 -7.08
C PRO A 95 -8.63 -1.83 -7.18
N ALA A 96 -9.77 -2.00 -6.51
CA ALA A 96 -10.80 -0.98 -6.36
C ALA A 96 -11.52 -1.15 -5.01
N ARG A 97 -12.08 -0.06 -4.51
CA ARG A 97 -12.97 -0.09 -3.34
C ARG A 97 -14.26 -0.82 -3.68
N ASP A 98 -14.77 -1.64 -2.75
CA ASP A 98 -16.11 -2.19 -2.88
C ASP A 98 -17.13 -1.10 -2.50
N THR A 99 -17.86 -0.58 -3.48
CA THR A 99 -18.90 0.41 -3.24
C THR A 99 -20.22 -0.23 -2.77
N ALA A 100 -20.30 -1.55 -2.72
CA ALA A 100 -21.43 -2.23 -2.11
C ALA A 100 -21.29 -2.13 -0.58
N ASP A 101 -22.11 -1.28 0.04
CA ASP A 101 -22.18 -1.09 1.49
C ASP A 101 -22.38 -2.42 2.23
N ARG A 102 -21.27 -3.00 2.69
CA ARG A 102 -21.20 -4.26 3.42
C ARG A 102 -20.22 -4.06 4.55
N THR A 103 -20.64 -4.37 5.77
CA THR A 103 -19.80 -4.17 6.95
C THR A 103 -19.12 -5.48 7.31
N HIS A 104 -17.80 -5.57 7.09
CA HIS A 104 -17.00 -6.58 7.78
C HIS A 104 -16.68 -6.10 9.21
N ALA A 105 -16.77 -7.02 10.18
CA ALA A 105 -16.38 -6.71 11.55
C ALA A 105 -14.86 -6.46 11.58
N ASP A 106 -14.48 -5.26 12.02
CA ASP A 106 -13.08 -4.85 12.18
C ASP A 106 -12.36 -5.81 13.16
N ASP A 107 -11.43 -6.63 12.63
CA ASP A 107 -10.75 -7.69 13.37
C ASP A 107 -9.64 -7.15 14.29
N ASP A 108 -9.40 -7.86 15.41
CA ASP A 108 -8.38 -7.50 16.41
C ASP A 108 -6.97 -7.43 15.81
N LEU A 109 -6.69 -8.23 14.77
CA LEU A 109 -5.42 -8.19 14.05
C LEU A 109 -5.24 -6.87 13.27
N SER A 110 -6.28 -6.39 12.59
CA SER A 110 -6.26 -5.08 11.93
C SER A 110 -6.04 -3.95 12.93
N ARG A 111 -6.63 -4.05 14.13
CA ARG A 111 -6.39 -3.09 15.22
C ARG A 111 -4.97 -3.15 15.78
N ARG A 112 -4.34 -4.33 15.81
CA ARG A 112 -2.94 -4.47 16.25
C ARG A 112 -1.95 -3.94 15.21
N VAL A 113 -2.20 -4.18 13.93
CA VAL A 113 -1.42 -3.57 12.84
C VAL A 113 -1.59 -2.04 12.88
N ARG A 114 -2.83 -1.53 13.09
CA ARG A 114 -3.08 -0.11 13.38
C ARG A 114 -2.41 0.39 14.65
N GLY A 115 -2.28 -0.43 15.71
CA GLY A 115 -1.61 -0.03 16.95
C GLY A 115 -0.11 0.21 16.78
N VAL A 116 0.51 -0.41 15.78
CA VAL A 116 1.86 -0.09 15.29
C VAL A 116 1.82 1.11 14.32
N LEU A 117 0.70 1.29 13.60
CA LEU A 117 0.49 2.28 12.54
C LEU A 117 -0.27 3.59 12.92
N GLN A 118 -0.74 3.85 14.16
CA GLN A 118 -1.48 5.11 14.52
C GLN A 118 -1.15 5.76 15.89
N ARG A 119 -0.37 6.87 15.89
CA ARG A 119 -0.12 7.93 16.91
C ARG A 119 0.63 9.18 16.33
N ALA A 120 -0.14 10.02 15.65
CA ALA A 120 -0.11 11.49 15.52
C ALA A 120 1.20 12.34 15.41
N GLY A 121 1.34 12.96 14.23
CA GLY A 121 2.07 14.16 13.87
C GLY A 121 1.93 14.47 12.36
N ARG A 122 1.16 15.49 11.97
CA ARG A 122 0.98 15.93 10.57
C ARG A 122 2.27 16.55 10.00
N GLY A 123 3.15 15.72 9.44
CA GLY A 123 4.21 16.17 8.53
C GLY A 123 3.64 16.56 7.16
N GLY A 124 4.19 17.59 6.53
CA GLY A 124 3.70 18.07 5.22
C GLY A 124 3.98 17.06 4.10
N ALA A 125 2.95 16.71 3.33
CA ALA A 125 3.08 15.81 2.17
C ALA A 125 3.69 16.52 0.95
N GLN A 126 4.52 15.81 0.19
CA GLN A 126 5.00 16.31 -1.09
C GLN A 126 3.93 16.06 -2.17
N ARG A 127 3.43 17.14 -2.79
CA ARG A 127 2.48 17.05 -3.89
C ARG A 127 3.22 16.76 -5.19
N LEU A 128 2.84 15.68 -5.86
CA LEU A 128 3.43 15.25 -7.11
C LEU A 128 2.34 15.17 -8.20
N ASP A 129 2.72 15.38 -9.45
CA ASP A 129 1.83 15.09 -10.59
C ASP A 129 1.84 13.59 -10.91
N ARG A 130 1.03 13.15 -11.89
CA ARG A 130 0.93 11.72 -12.24
C ARG A 130 2.27 11.10 -12.59
N ALA A 131 3.06 11.82 -13.39
CA ALA A 131 4.38 11.34 -13.79
C ALA A 131 5.32 11.28 -12.58
N GLY A 132 5.31 12.28 -11.72
CA GLY A 132 6.15 12.37 -10.53
C GLY A 132 5.80 11.32 -9.48
N VAL A 133 4.52 10.98 -9.29
CA VAL A 133 4.12 9.89 -8.39
C VAL A 133 4.49 8.55 -8.99
N GLN A 134 4.17 8.31 -10.26
CA GLN A 134 4.55 7.05 -10.91
C GLN A 134 6.05 6.85 -10.92
N GLN A 135 6.81 7.90 -11.20
CA GLN A 135 8.27 7.89 -11.15
C GLN A 135 8.77 7.69 -9.72
N ARG A 136 8.22 8.39 -8.72
CA ARG A 136 8.66 8.21 -7.33
C ARG A 136 8.32 6.83 -6.80
N LEU A 137 7.13 6.31 -7.12
CA LEU A 137 6.74 4.92 -6.84
C LEU A 137 7.70 3.95 -7.55
N GLN A 138 8.11 4.21 -8.79
CA GLN A 138 9.14 3.43 -9.49
C GLN A 138 10.51 3.50 -8.83
N GLU A 139 10.90 4.66 -8.29
CA GLU A 139 12.19 4.85 -7.61
C GLU A 139 12.23 4.19 -6.23
N VAL A 140 11.10 4.12 -5.51
CA VAL A 140 11.03 3.44 -4.21
C VAL A 140 10.72 1.95 -4.33
N ARG A 141 10.48 1.43 -5.55
CA ARG A 141 10.12 0.04 -5.83
C ARG A 141 11.31 -0.91 -5.74
N SER A 142 10.99 -2.12 -5.36
CA SER A 142 11.86 -3.30 -5.32
C SER A 142 11.13 -4.46 -6.01
N ASP A 143 11.79 -5.60 -6.15
CA ASP A 143 11.21 -6.81 -6.74
C ASP A 143 9.99 -7.35 -5.94
N VAL A 144 9.79 -6.85 -4.70
CA VAL A 144 8.63 -7.18 -3.84
C VAL A 144 7.99 -5.91 -3.29
N ALA A 145 6.76 -5.61 -3.68
CA ALA A 145 5.96 -4.54 -3.13
C ALA A 145 4.91 -5.08 -2.13
N LEU A 146 4.95 -4.54 -0.90
CA LEU A 146 3.93 -4.75 0.12
C LEU A 146 3.11 -3.46 0.28
N ALA A 147 1.87 -3.50 -0.18
CA ALA A 147 0.90 -2.43 -0.01
C ALA A 147 -0.04 -2.76 1.17
N PHE A 148 -0.20 -1.81 2.08
CA PHE A 148 -1.23 -1.83 3.10
C PHE A 148 -2.33 -0.85 2.66
N ALA A 149 -3.56 -1.32 2.50
CA ALA A 149 -4.65 -0.47 2.03
C ALA A 149 -5.61 -0.14 3.18
N THR A 150 -5.88 1.14 3.38
CA THR A 150 -6.83 1.67 4.35
C THR A 150 -7.93 2.41 3.59
N VAL A 151 -9.18 1.91 3.61
CA VAL A 151 -10.33 2.72 3.17
C VAL A 151 -11.03 3.27 4.40
N HIS A 152 -11.06 4.60 4.50
CA HIS A 152 -11.94 5.27 5.44
C HIS A 152 -13.36 5.29 4.86
N ALA A 153 -14.33 4.85 5.67
CA ALA A 153 -15.77 4.88 5.33
C ALA A 153 -16.35 6.29 5.44
#